data_AF-A0A7G9Z5L0-F1
#
_entry.id   AF-A0A7G9Z5L0-F1
#
_cell.length_a   1.000
_cell.length_b   1.000
_cell.length_c   1.000
_cell.angle_alpha   90.00
_cell.angle_beta   90.00
_cell.angle_gamma   90.00
#
_symmetry.space_group_name_H-M   'P 1'
#
loop_
_entity.id
_entity.type
_entity.pdbx_description
1 polymer ?
#
loop_
_entity_poly.entity_id
_entity_poly.type
_entity_poly.pdbx_seq_one_letter_code
_entity_poly.pdbx_strand_id
1 'polypeptide(L)' 'MPAYVDDMENEALAVEVVSVFPSNKQQGLPIIHAAVLLLEANTGRPKALVAGGVLTALLIFFKSLNKL' A
#
# COMPACT_ATOMS: atom_id res chain seq x y z
N MET A 1 -6.22 4.23 0.83
CA MET A 1 -6.37 3.29 1.95
C MET A 1 -5.42 3.72 3.06
N PRO A 2 -5.89 4.51 4.03
CA PRO A 2 -5.09 4.87 5.21
C PRO A 2 -5.08 3.73 6.23
N ALA A 3 -3.99 3.61 6.98
CA ALA A 3 -3.87 2.72 8.12
C ALA A 3 -2.95 3.33 9.18
N TYR A 4 -3.31 3.11 10.45
CA TYR A 4 -2.48 3.37 11.61
C TYR A 4 -2.38 2.08 12.41
N VAL A 5 -1.17 1.72 12.80
CA VAL A 5 -0.87 0.59 13.69
C VAL A 5 -0.09 1.14 14.86
N ASP A 6 -0.57 0.84 16.06
CA ASP A 6 0.04 1.21 17.33
C ASP A 6 -0.08 0.00 18.26
N ASP A 7 1.01 -0.77 18.35
CA ASP A 7 1.15 -1.89 19.29
C ASP A 7 2.38 -1.66 20.21
N MET A 8 2.60 -2.56 21.18
CA MET A 8 3.64 -2.34 22.20
C MET A 8 5.06 -2.18 21.63
N GLU A 9 5.32 -2.60 20.39
CA GLU A 9 6.64 -2.58 19.77
C GLU A 9 6.70 -1.78 18.46
N ASN A 10 5.55 -1.47 17.84
CA ASN A 10 5.48 -0.87 16.51
C ASN A 10 4.49 0.29 16.44
N GLU A 11 4.94 1.39 15.85
CA GLU A 11 4.10 2.51 15.45
C GLU A 11 4.28 2.77 13.95
N ALA A 12 3.20 2.66 13.18
CA ALA A 12 3.21 2.86 11.73
C ALA A 12 2.00 3.65 11.26
N LEU A 13 2.23 4.78 10.57
CA LEU A 13 1.20 5.56 9.90
C LEU A 13 1.47 5.60 8.40
N ALA A 14 0.50 5.16 7.60
CA ALA A 14 0.63 5.11 6.15
C ALA A 14 -0.67 5.44 5.43
N VAL A 15 -0.55 5.98 4.22
CA VAL A 15 -1.65 6.05 3.27
C VAL A 15 -1.22 5.48 1.92
N GLU A 16 -1.98 4.53 1.43
CA GLU A 16 -1.80 3.96 0.09
C GLU A 16 -2.82 4.57 -0.87
N VAL A 17 -2.37 4.99 -2.05
CA VAL A 17 -3.24 5.31 -3.18
C VAL A 17 -3.14 4.16 -4.18
N VAL A 18 -4.26 3.52 -4.49
CA VAL A 18 -4.34 2.39 -5.43
C VAL A 18 -5.30 2.74 -6.55
N SER A 19 -4.90 2.42 -7.77
CA SER A 19 -5.76 2.47 -8.95
C SER A 19 -5.78 1.12 -9.66
N VAL A 20 -6.97 0.71 -10.10
CA VAL A 20 -7.21 -0.56 -10.80
C VAL A 20 -7.85 -0.27 -12.15
N PHE A 21 -7.14 -0.56 -13.23
CA PHE A 21 -7.57 -0.30 -14.60
C PHE A 21 -7.37 -1.55 -15.47
N PRO A 22 -8.38 -2.42 -15.62
CA PRO A 22 -8.26 -3.64 -16.42
C PRO A 22 -7.86 -3.40 -17.89
N SER A 23 -8.24 -2.25 -18.44
CA SER A 23 -7.91 -1.82 -19.80
C SER A 23 -6.42 -1.60 -20.04
N ASN A 24 -5.62 -1.35 -19.00
CA ASN A 24 -4.16 -1.15 -19.10
C ASN A 24 -3.45 -2.34 -19.74
N LYS A 25 -4.03 -3.53 -19.64
CA LYS A 25 -3.52 -4.74 -20.31
C LYS A 25 -3.40 -4.56 -21.83
N GLN A 26 -4.31 -3.81 -22.44
CA GLN A 26 -4.30 -3.52 -23.89
C GLN A 26 -3.16 -2.57 -24.27
N GLN A 27 -2.64 -1.81 -23.30
CA GLN A 27 -1.56 -0.83 -23.47
C GLN A 27 -0.21 -1.36 -22.95
N GLY A 28 -0.12 -2.63 -22.54
CA GLY A 28 1.10 -3.21 -21.96
C GLY A 28 1.46 -2.67 -20.57
N LEU A 29 0.51 -2.03 -19.89
CA LEU A 29 0.70 -1.45 -18.55
C LEU A 29 0.17 -2.40 -17.46
N PRO A 30 0.71 -2.33 -16.22
CA PRO A 30 0.12 -3.00 -15.07
C PRO A 30 -1.35 -2.62 -14.87
N ILE A 31 -2.18 -3.61 -14.50
CA ILE A 31 -3.59 -3.38 -14.15
C ILE A 31 -3.70 -2.58 -12.85
N ILE A 32 -2.75 -2.77 -11.94
CA ILE A 32 -2.72 -2.11 -10.64
C ILE A 32 -1.50 -1.20 -10.59
N HIS A 33 -1.74 0.07 -10.29
CA HIS A 33 -0.71 1.01 -9.86
C HIS A 33 -1.00 1.43 -8.43
N ALA A 34 0.06 1.60 -7.64
CA ALA A 34 -0.07 2.07 -6.28
C ALA A 34 1.15 2.89 -5.84
N ALA A 35 0.94 3.73 -4.85
CA ALA A 35 1.99 4.44 -4.13
C ALA A 35 1.62 4.49 -2.64
N VAL A 36 2.61 4.31 -1.77
CA VAL A 36 2.44 4.34 -0.31
C VAL A 36 3.25 5.49 0.27
N LEU A 37 2.58 6.38 0.98
CA LEU A 37 3.20 7.45 1.75
C LEU A 37 3.29 7.03 3.21
N LEU A 38 4.51 6.96 3.74
CA LEU A 38 4.78 6.72 5.15
C LEU A 38 4.93 8.05 5.89
N LEU A 39 4.34 8.14 7.08
CA LEU A 39 4.29 9.34 7.91
C LEU A 39 4.80 9.05 9.32
N GLU A 40 5.43 10.03 9.95
CA GLU A 40 5.57 10.06 11.40
C GLU A 40 4.20 10.20 12.05
N ALA A 41 3.85 9.29 12.95
CA ALA A 41 2.53 9.30 13.60
C ALA A 41 2.34 10.49 14.54
N ASN A 42 3.41 10.94 15.19
CA ASN A 42 3.38 12.05 16.14
C ASN A 42 3.45 13.45 15.49
N THR A 43 4.12 13.60 14.34
CA THR A 43 4.32 14.92 13.69
C THR A 43 3.63 15.05 12.33
N GLY A 44 3.20 13.95 11.73
CA GLY A 44 2.67 13.91 10.35
C GLY A 44 3.73 14.14 9.27
N ARG A 45 5.03 14.18 9.62
CA ARG A 45 6.09 14.41 8.63
C ARG A 45 6.22 13.22 7.65
N PRO A 46 6.32 13.48 6.34
CA PRO A 46 6.63 12.43 5.36
C PRO A 46 7.98 11.77 5.65
N LYS A 47 7.97 10.44 5.81
CA LYS A 47 9.19 9.62 5.97
C LYS A 47 9.68 9.03 4.66
N ALA A 48 8.75 8.52 3.84
CA ALA A 48 9.08 7.90 2.56
C ALA A 48 7.88 7.86 1.62
N LEU A 49 8.16 7.82 0.32
CA LEU A 49 7.21 7.45 -0.72
C LEU A 49 7.71 6.16 -1.39
N VAL A 50 6.90 5.11 -1.33
CA VAL A 50 7.24 3.78 -1.83
C VAL A 50 6.34 3.45 -3.02
N ALA A 51 6.92 2.95 -4.10
CA ALA A 51 6.14 2.41 -5.22
C ALA A 51 5.35 1.20 -4.74
N GLY A 52 4.02 1.28 -4.80
CA GLY A 52 3.12 0.29 -4.22
C GLY A 52 2.88 -0.93 -5.12
N GLY A 53 3.18 -0.88 -6.41
CA GLY A 53 2.79 -1.94 -7.37
C GLY A 53 3.11 -3.37 -6.92
N VAL A 54 4.33 -3.63 -6.43
CA VAL A 54 4.73 -4.94 -5.89
C VAL A 54 4.20 -5.17 -4.47
N LEU A 55 4.21 -4.13 -3.63
CA LEU A 55 3.80 -4.20 -2.23
C LEU A 55 2.31 -4.55 -2.09
N THR A 56 1.44 -3.90 -2.87
CA THR A 56 0.00 -4.15 -2.91
C THR A 56 -0.30 -5.57 -3.38
N ALA A 57 0.40 -6.05 -4.40
CA ALA A 57 0.22 -7.42 -4.90
C ALA A 57 0.58 -8.47 -3.83
N LEU A 58 1.68 -8.25 -3.11
CA LEU A 58 2.10 -9.11 -2.00
C LEU A 58 1.08 -9.09 -0.84
N LEU A 59 0.59 -7.91 -0.46
CA LEU A 59 -0.38 -7.75 0.62
C LEU A 59 -1.75 -8.37 0.28
N ILE A 60 -2.21 -8.22 -0.96
CA ILE A 60 -3.43 -8.90 -1.46
C ILE A 60 -3.26 -10.42 -1.36
N PHE A 61 -2.10 -10.94 -1.78
CA PHE A 61 -1.79 -12.37 -1.70
C PHE A 61 -1.85 -12.89 -0.26
N PHE A 62 -1.20 -12.23 0.69
CA PHE A 62 -1.26 -12.61 2.11
C PHE A 62 -2.69 -12.55 2.67
N LYS A 63 -3.46 -11.53 2.30
CA LYS A 63 -4.87 -11.41 2.72
C LYS A 63 -5.76 -12.51 2.13
N SER A 64 -5.38 -13.09 1.00
CA SER A 64 -6.05 -14.26 0.43
C SER A 64 -5.66 -15.57 1.14
N LEU A 65 -4.44 -15.69 1.64
CA LEU A 65 -3.97 -16.87 2.39
C LEU A 65 -4.65 -16.98 3.76
N ASN A 66 -4.83 -15.86 4.48
CA ASN A 66 -5.51 -15.85 5.79
C ASN A 66 -7.04 -15.99 5.71
N LYS A 67 -7.58 -16.28 4.51
CA LYS A 67 -9.00 -16.62 4.31
C LYS A 67 -9.23 -18.12 4.08
N LEU A 68 -8.18 -18.93 4.16
CA LEU A 68 -8.20 -20.40 4.21
C LEU A 68 -7.89 -20.86 5.63
#